data_AF-A0A831YZ19-F1
#
_entry.id   AF-A0A831YZ19-F1
#
_cell.length_a   1.000
_cell.length_b   1.000
_cell.length_c   1.000
_cell.angle_alpha   90.00
_cell.angle_beta   90.00
_cell.angle_gamma   90.00
#
_symmetry.space_group_name_H-M   'P 1'
#
loop_
_entity.id
_entity.type
_entity.pdbx_description
1 polymer ?
#
loop_
_entity_poly.entity_id
_entity_poly.type
_entity_poly.pdbx_seq_one_letter_code
_entity_poly.pdbx_strand_id
1 'polypeptide(L)' 'MMSVEPLYALGIFTVTKRLEIFQTVIYEYYDPDQYYAELAENVEDLENELEEISTNMQEI' A
#
# COMPACT_ATOMS: atom_id res chain seq x y z
N MET A 1 11.59 15.91 4.82
CA MET A 1 11.62 14.44 4.60
C MET A 1 10.27 13.99 5.10
N MET A 2 9.36 13.64 4.18
CA MET A 2 7.95 13.43 4.47
C MET A 2 7.82 12.37 5.57
N SER A 3 7.04 12.68 6.61
CA SER A 3 7.05 12.00 7.91
C SER A 3 6.18 10.73 7.94
N VAL A 4 5.95 10.12 6.78
CA VAL A 4 5.20 8.87 6.68
C VAL A 4 6.07 7.75 7.27
N GLU A 5 5.68 7.25 8.44
CA GLU A 5 6.42 6.22 9.17
C GLU A 5 5.69 4.87 9.06
N PRO A 6 6.32 3.82 8.50
CA PRO A 6 5.71 2.50 8.46
C PRO A 6 5.60 1.94 9.88
N LEU A 7 4.40 1.55 10.28
CA LEU A 7 4.16 0.98 11.60
C LEU A 7 4.25 -0.54 11.59
N TYR A 8 3.44 -1.17 10.74
CA TYR A 8 3.38 -2.62 10.57
C TYR A 8 2.66 -2.98 9.27
N ALA A 9 2.73 -4.25 8.90
CA ALA A 9 1.96 -4.81 7.80
C ALA A 9 1.11 -6.00 8.27
N LEU A 10 -0.11 -6.09 7.77
CA LEU A 10 -1.00 -7.23 7.98
C LEU A 10 -1.04 -8.09 6.72
N GLY A 11 -0.61 -9.34 6.85
CA GLY A 11 -0.76 -10.35 5.81
C GLY A 11 -2.02 -11.17 6.02
N ILE A 12 -2.94 -11.12 5.05
CA ILE A 12 -4.15 -11.94 5.01
C ILE A 12 -3.98 -12.94 3.87
N PHE A 13 -4.04 -14.23 4.18
CA PHE A 13 -4.01 -15.29 3.17
C PHE A 13 -5.30 -16.08 3.16
N THR A 14 -5.85 -16.30 1.97
CA THR A 14 -6.99 -17.18 1.74
C THR A 14 -6.52 -18.38 0.95
N VAL A 15 -6.77 -19.58 1.47
CA VAL A 15 -6.45 -20.84 0.80
C VAL A 15 -7.76 -21.47 0.32
N THR A 16 -7.85 -21.76 -0.98
CA THR A 16 -9.05 -22.40 -1.54
C THR A 16 -8.97 -23.93 -1.47
N LYS A 17 -10.10 -24.60 -1.71
CA LYS A 17 -10.14 -26.07 -1.85
C LYS A 17 -9.26 -26.60 -2.99
N ARG A 18 -8.92 -25.75 -3.96
CA ARG A 18 -8.01 -26.08 -5.08
C ARG A 18 -6.55 -25.78 -4.75
N LEU A 19 -6.25 -25.41 -3.51
CA LEU A 19 -4.92 -25.01 -3.04
C LEU A 19 -4.39 -23.73 -3.70
N GLU A 20 -5.28 -22.88 -4.21
CA GLU A 20 -4.92 -21.54 -4.64
C GLU A 20 -4.70 -20.68 -3.39
N ILE A 21 -3.65 -19.85 -3.41
CA ILE A 21 -3.33 -18.92 -2.33
C ILE A 21 -3.56 -17.51 -2.86
N PHE A 22 -4.48 -16.80 -2.21
CA PHE A 22 -4.69 -15.37 -2.42
C PHE A 22 -4.11 -14.63 -1.23
N GLN A 23 -3.16 -13.73 -1.49
CA GLN A 23 -2.51 -12.93 -0.47
C GLN A 23 -2.92 -11.46 -0.62
N THR A 24 -3.31 -10.86 0.49
CA THR A 24 -3.51 -9.42 0.62
C THR A 24 -2.57 -8.92 1.69
N VAL A 25 -1.74 -7.93 1.38
CA VAL A 25 -0.87 -7.26 2.34
C VAL A 25 -1.38 -5.84 2.52
N ILE A 26 -1.69 -5.48 3.76
CA ILE A 26 -2.14 -4.14 4.14
C ILE A 26 -0.99 -3.50 4.90
N TYR A 27 -0.47 -2.38 4.39
CA TYR A 27 0.57 -1.60 5.05
C TYR A 27 -0.07 -0.46 5.83
N GLU A 28 0.28 -0.34 7.11
CA GLU A 28 -0.19 0.72 7.99
C GLU A 28 0.93 1.73 8.20
N TYR A 29 0.62 3.00 7.94
CA TYR A 29 1.56 4.11 8.05
C TYR A 29 1.02 5.14 9.03
N TYR A 30 1.91 5.70 9.85
CA TYR A 30 1.62 6.91 10.59
C TYR A 30 1.91 8.10 9.69
N ASP A 31 0.86 8.86 9.36
CA ASP A 31 0.93 10.02 8.48
C ASP A 31 0.44 11.27 9.23
N PRO A 32 1.29 11.87 10.10
CA PRO A 32 0.89 13.01 10.92
C PRO A 32 0.69 14.28 10.11
N ASP A 33 1.37 14.39 8.96
CA ASP A 33 1.31 15.55 8.06
C ASP A 33 0.21 15.38 7.00
N GLN A 34 -0.56 14.28 7.04
CA GLN A 34 -1.67 13.98 6.12
C GLN A 34 -1.26 13.98 4.64
N TYR A 35 -0.02 13.57 4.35
CA TYR A 35 0.53 13.46 3.00
C TYR A 35 -0.41 12.69 2.06
N TYR A 36 -0.90 11.53 2.48
CA TYR A 36 -1.78 10.72 1.63
C TYR A 36 -3.17 11.33 1.46
N ALA A 37 -3.63 12.15 2.42
CA ALA A 37 -4.89 12.87 2.28
C ALA A 37 -4.76 14.02 1.26
N GLU A 38 -3.66 14.77 1.30
CA GLU A 38 -3.35 15.82 0.33
C GLU A 38 -3.13 15.24 -1.08
N LEU A 39 -2.42 14.11 -1.17
CA LEU A 39 -2.19 13.40 -2.43
C LEU A 39 -3.51 12.97 -3.09
N ALA A 40 -4.50 12.57 -2.31
CA ALA A 40 -5.82 12.17 -2.82
C ALA A 40 -6.60 13.34 -3.46
N GLU A 41 -6.23 14.60 -3.20
CA GLU A 41 -6.84 15.77 -3.83
C GLU A 41 -6.29 16.03 -5.24
N ASN A 42 -5.12 15.45 -5.59
CA ASN A 42 -4.53 15.54 -6.92
C ASN A 42 -4.49 14.15 -7.61
N VAL A 43 -5.39 13.94 -8.57
CA VAL A 43 -5.55 12.66 -9.27
C VAL A 43 -4.27 12.21 -9.97
N GLU A 44 -3.51 13.12 -10.57
CA GLU A 44 -2.29 12.76 -11.32
C GLU A 44 -1.17 12.28 -10.39
N ASP A 45 -0.95 12.99 -9.28
CA ASP A 45 0.06 12.59 -8.29
C ASP A 45 -0.34 11.28 -7.59
N LEU A 46 -1.64 11.08 -7.31
CA LEU A 46 -2.18 9.84 -6.76
C LEU A 46 -1.95 8.65 -7.69
N GLU A 47 -2.20 8.81 -8.99
CA GLU A 47 -1.98 7.73 -9.97
C GLU A 47 -0.49 7.34 -10.05
N ASN A 48 0.41 8.33 -10.06
CA ASN A 48 1.86 8.08 -10.08
C ASN A 48 2.34 7.31 -8.83
N GLU A 49 1.91 7.74 -7.64
CA GLU A 49 2.26 7.06 -6.37
C GLU A 49 1.73 5.62 -6.35
N LEU A 50 0.50 5.39 -6.82
CA LEU A 50 -0.09 4.05 -6.90
C LEU A 50 0.69 3.14 -7.87
N GLU A 51 1.20 3.69 -8.98
CA GLU A 51 2.02 2.95 -9.93
C GLU A 51 3.39 2.57 -9.33
N GLU A 52 4.01 3.49 -8.57
CA GLU A 52 5.25 3.21 -7.84
C GLU A 52 5.05 2.13 -6.77
N ILE A 53 3.99 2.23 -5.96
CA ILE A 53 3.65 1.23 -4.93
C ILE A 53 3.40 -0.13 -5.58
N SER A 54 2.61 -0.16 -6.67
CA SER A 54 2.33 -1.40 -7.39
C SER A 54 3.60 -2.06 -7.93
N THR A 55 4.52 -1.27 -8.49
CA THR A 55 5.80 -1.76 -9.00
C THR A 55 6.65 -2.37 -7.87
N ASN A 56 6.78 -1.65 -6.75
CA ASN A 56 7.54 -2.12 -5.59
C ASN A 56 6.95 -3.38 -4.94
N MET A 57 5.62 -3.57 -5.00
CA MET A 57 4.97 -4.77 -4.45
C MET A 57 5.10 -6.02 -5.34
N GLN A 58 5.37 -5.86 -6.64
CA GLN A 58 5.51 -6.97 -7.60
C GLN A 58 6.97 -7.37 -7.90
N GLU A 59 7.96 -6.61 -7.41
CA GLU A 59 9.38 -6.95 -7.53
C GLU A 59 9.89 -8.00 -6.52
N ILE A 60 8.98 -8.65 -5.77
CA ILE A 60 9.31 -9.69 -4.78
C ILE A 60 9.39 -11.09 -5.41
#